data_AF-A0A2D6TSK1-F1
#
_entry.id   AF-A0A2D6TSK1-F1
#
_cell.length_a   1.000
_cell.length_b   1.000
_cell.length_c   1.000
_cell.angle_alpha   90.00
_cell.angle_beta   90.00
_cell.angle_gamma   90.00
#
_symmetry.space_group_name_H-M   'P 1'
#
loop_
_entity.id
_entity.type
_entity.pdbx_description
1 polymer ?
#
loop_
_entity_poly.entity_id
_entity_poly.type
_entity_poly.pdbx_seq_one_letter_code
_entity_poly.pdbx_strand_id
1 'polypeptide(L)'
;MRGILTFLTYIIFGLIAANCINVGYYNKYVFAQGLQHAVINAPPKDDVQKAEEDAANAPNTYDKYAPASTLKRETLEHDLKHLKTVTYKQAIDAQRFLTTDGDIVYLEGLYVPDTQDNDVNTMAFLNEHFKDKEIDLYVCKERGCKQNDRLGDIRAHGVTQKDHIWIQGLLLRSGFAQMRTRKDWPYLIDAMYEAEKIGQSDKSGLWSTDGFSILDAKTITDTHRGYSIVEGRVYSVAMVDNKVYLNFADNWRKDFTIVVPSDVRRDYSKYGVDIMGSGGKKLRVRGWVDYYNGPTIEIDHMQQIEWVNGEDNKDIENNK
;
A
#
# COMPACT_ATOMS: atom_id res chain seq x y z
N MET A 1 -65.18 33.02 -41.15
CA MET A 1 -66.24 32.14 -40.60
C MET A 1 -65.82 31.67 -39.20
N ARG A 2 -66.64 30.88 -38.49
CA ARG A 2 -66.36 30.34 -37.14
C ARG A 2 -65.04 29.53 -37.14
N GLY A 3 -64.23 29.45 -36.07
CA GLY A 3 -64.26 30.11 -34.74
C GLY A 3 -63.46 29.29 -33.71
N ILE A 4 -63.38 29.74 -32.44
CA ILE A 4 -63.28 28.91 -31.19
C ILE A 4 -62.02 27.99 -31.08
N LEU A 5 -61.13 28.04 -30.07
CA LEU A 5 -60.94 28.75 -28.77
C LEU A 5 -59.41 28.63 -28.42
N THR A 6 -58.75 29.08 -27.34
CA THR A 6 -59.09 29.60 -25.99
C THR A 6 -58.03 30.63 -25.50
N PHE A 7 -58.26 31.18 -24.31
CA PHE A 7 -57.48 32.16 -23.53
C PHE A 7 -56.29 31.54 -22.75
N LEU A 8 -55.12 32.20 -22.59
CA LEU A 8 -54.65 33.16 -21.54
C LEU A 8 -54.45 32.53 -20.13
N THR A 9 -53.54 32.93 -19.21
CA THR A 9 -52.50 34.00 -19.05
C THR A 9 -51.47 33.48 -18.00
N TYR A 10 -50.14 33.65 -18.04
CA TYR A 10 -49.24 34.83 -17.90
C TYR A 10 -49.08 35.43 -16.47
N ILE A 11 -47.89 36.02 -16.19
CA ILE A 11 -47.28 36.54 -14.91
C ILE A 11 -46.23 35.54 -14.36
N ILE A 12 -44.88 35.73 -14.34
CA ILE A 12 -43.87 36.84 -14.32
C ILE A 12 -43.35 37.19 -12.89
N PHE A 13 -42.01 37.39 -12.78
CA PHE A 13 -41.15 37.75 -11.62
C PHE A 13 -40.77 36.62 -10.65
N GLY A 14 -39.51 36.51 -10.16
CA GLY A 14 -38.28 37.25 -10.52
C GLY A 14 -37.07 36.97 -9.58
N LEU A 15 -35.87 37.44 -9.97
CA LEU A 15 -34.55 37.37 -9.27
C LEU A 15 -33.95 35.94 -9.12
N ILE A 16 -32.66 35.61 -9.30
CA ILE A 16 -31.30 36.22 -9.17
C ILE A 16 -30.53 35.70 -7.93
N ALA A 17 -29.31 35.20 -8.17
CA ALA A 17 -28.34 34.62 -7.22
C ALA A 17 -28.79 33.30 -6.54
N ALA A 18 -27.90 32.34 -6.21
CA ALA A 18 -26.43 32.41 -6.11
C ALA A 18 -25.73 31.18 -6.73
N ASN A 19 -24.40 31.24 -6.79
CA ASN A 19 -23.51 30.15 -7.16
C ASN A 19 -22.90 29.51 -5.89
N CYS A 20 -22.15 28.41 -6.06
CA CYS A 20 -21.42 27.66 -5.00
C CYS A 20 -22.25 26.71 -4.11
N ILE A 21 -21.53 25.83 -3.41
CA ILE A 21 -22.01 24.66 -2.61
C ILE A 21 -22.66 23.56 -3.46
N ASN A 22 -21.84 22.71 -4.09
CA ASN A 22 -22.24 21.35 -4.44
C ASN A 22 -21.07 20.34 -4.26
N VAL A 23 -20.55 20.28 -3.03
CA VAL A 23 -19.68 19.22 -2.53
C VAL A 23 -20.33 18.73 -1.25
N GLY A 24 -20.76 17.46 -1.20
CA GLY A 24 -21.44 16.88 -0.02
C GLY A 24 -22.65 15.97 -0.28
N TYR A 25 -23.06 15.72 -1.53
CA TYR A 25 -24.30 14.96 -1.81
C TYR A 25 -24.15 13.47 -2.18
N TYR A 26 -22.92 12.95 -2.37
CA TYR A 26 -22.73 11.58 -2.90
C TYR A 26 -22.65 10.46 -1.84
N ASN A 27 -22.37 10.76 -0.57
CA ASN A 27 -22.20 9.73 0.47
C ASN A 27 -23.52 9.32 1.17
N LYS A 28 -24.58 9.04 0.39
CA LYS A 28 -25.90 8.62 0.91
C LYS A 28 -26.58 7.44 0.21
N TYR A 29 -26.01 6.91 -0.88
CA TYR A 29 -26.69 5.89 -1.71
C TYR A 29 -26.25 4.44 -1.48
N VAL A 30 -25.14 4.17 -0.80
CA VAL A 30 -24.65 2.80 -0.57
C VAL A 30 -25.43 2.07 0.55
N PHE A 31 -26.04 2.80 1.50
CA PHE A 31 -26.81 2.22 2.61
C PHE A 31 -28.18 1.59 2.20
N ALA A 32 -28.54 1.64 0.91
CA ALA A 32 -29.90 1.37 0.46
C ALA A 32 -30.23 -0.10 0.13
N GLN A 33 -29.29 -1.06 0.25
CA GLN A 33 -29.53 -2.48 -0.06
C GLN A 33 -29.28 -3.49 1.09
N GLY A 34 -28.89 -3.03 2.29
CA GLY A 34 -28.86 -3.88 3.49
C GLY A 34 -30.18 -3.91 4.28
N LEU A 35 -31.12 -3.01 3.98
CA LEU A 35 -32.29 -2.72 4.82
C LEU A 35 -33.54 -3.53 4.43
N GLN A 36 -33.59 -4.78 4.89
CA GLN A 36 -34.88 -5.47 5.11
C GLN A 36 -35.01 -6.22 6.44
N HIS A 37 -33.93 -6.36 7.22
CA HIS A 37 -33.93 -7.10 8.49
C HIS A 37 -33.34 -6.33 9.70
N ALA A 38 -33.12 -5.02 9.58
CA ALA A 38 -32.58 -4.16 10.64
C ALA A 38 -33.49 -2.96 10.95
N VAL A 39 -34.61 -3.21 11.65
CA VAL A 39 -35.55 -2.17 12.13
C VAL A 39 -35.87 -2.38 13.62
N ILE A 40 -34.84 -2.46 14.46
CA ILE A 40 -34.93 -2.24 15.91
C ILE A 40 -33.66 -1.50 16.35
N ASN A 41 -33.80 -0.45 17.16
CA ASN A 41 -32.72 0.35 17.78
C ASN A 41 -31.76 1.06 16.80
N ALA A 42 -32.10 2.28 16.40
CA ALA A 42 -31.11 3.30 16.08
C ALA A 42 -30.47 3.82 17.39
N PRO A 43 -29.18 4.21 17.41
CA PRO A 43 -28.54 4.75 18.61
C PRO A 43 -29.16 6.10 19.04
N PRO A 44 -29.08 6.47 20.34
CA PRO A 44 -29.42 7.80 20.83
C PRO A 44 -28.71 8.91 20.04
N LYS A 45 -29.38 10.05 19.86
CA LYS A 45 -28.78 11.21 19.15
C LYS A 45 -27.52 11.71 19.83
N ASP A 46 -27.47 11.65 21.15
CA ASP A 46 -26.35 12.13 21.95
C ASP A 46 -25.11 11.25 21.73
N ASP A 47 -25.28 9.93 21.53
CA ASP A 47 -24.21 9.00 21.14
C ASP A 47 -23.75 9.24 19.69
N VAL A 48 -24.65 9.65 18.78
CA VAL A 48 -24.28 10.02 17.40
C VAL A 48 -23.50 11.33 17.39
N GLN A 49 -23.97 12.38 18.07
CA GLN A 49 -23.24 13.64 18.17
C GLN A 49 -21.89 13.46 18.85
N LYS A 50 -21.82 12.63 19.91
CA LYS A 50 -20.55 12.29 20.53
C LYS A 50 -19.63 11.51 19.59
N ALA A 51 -20.14 10.56 18.81
CA ALA A 51 -19.32 9.85 17.82
C ALA A 51 -18.83 10.77 16.68
N GLU A 52 -19.65 11.75 16.26
CA GLU A 52 -19.23 12.80 15.31
C GLU A 52 -18.17 13.74 15.92
N GLU A 53 -18.30 14.10 17.20
CA GLU A 53 -17.34 14.94 17.93
C GLU A 53 -16.02 14.20 18.26
N ASP A 54 -16.09 12.94 18.70
CA ASP A 54 -14.93 12.07 18.92
C ASP A 54 -14.20 11.80 17.58
N ALA A 55 -14.93 11.66 16.46
CA ALA A 55 -14.33 11.51 15.13
C ALA A 55 -13.73 12.82 14.58
N ALA A 56 -14.32 13.98 14.90
CA ALA A 56 -13.77 15.30 14.54
C ALA A 56 -12.55 15.70 15.38
N ASN A 57 -12.44 15.18 16.61
CA ASN A 57 -11.30 15.38 17.51
C ASN A 57 -10.22 14.29 17.39
N ALA A 58 -10.48 13.20 16.65
CA ALA A 58 -9.45 12.22 16.33
C ALA A 58 -8.35 12.89 15.49
N PRO A 59 -7.05 12.71 15.80
CA PRO A 59 -5.99 13.26 14.97
C PRO A 59 -6.09 12.64 13.58
N ASN A 60 -6.12 13.49 12.55
CA ASN A 60 -6.17 13.01 11.18
C ASN A 60 -4.95 12.13 10.88
N THR A 61 -5.08 11.30 9.84
CA THR A 61 -4.09 10.27 9.49
C THR A 61 -2.69 10.87 9.25
N TYR A 62 -2.58 12.12 8.80
CA TYR A 62 -1.31 12.83 8.67
C TYR A 62 -0.75 13.21 10.05
N ASP A 63 -1.51 13.92 10.90
CA ASP A 63 -1.03 14.36 12.21
C ASP A 63 -0.65 13.18 13.13
N LYS A 64 -1.34 12.04 13.00
CA LYS A 64 -0.99 10.80 13.71
C LYS A 64 0.37 10.23 13.29
N TYR A 65 0.69 10.23 11.99
CA TYR A 65 1.82 9.46 11.44
C TYR A 65 2.99 10.28 10.90
N ALA A 66 2.79 11.55 10.54
CA ALA A 66 3.82 12.42 9.97
C ALA A 66 5.08 12.53 10.86
N PRO A 67 5.00 12.73 12.20
CA PRO A 67 6.19 12.81 13.06
C PRO A 67 7.03 11.52 13.07
N ALA A 68 6.38 10.37 12.93
CA ALA A 68 7.04 9.05 12.83
C ALA A 68 7.42 8.67 11.38
N SER A 69 7.02 9.49 10.40
CA SER A 69 7.33 9.34 8.97
C SER A 69 8.50 10.24 8.53
N THR A 70 9.08 11.01 9.44
CA THR A 70 10.31 11.76 9.20
C THR A 70 11.47 10.79 8.97
N LEU A 71 12.09 10.81 7.79
CA LEU A 71 13.23 9.96 7.47
C LEU A 71 14.51 10.79 7.32
N LYS A 72 15.56 10.37 8.02
CA LYS A 72 16.82 11.11 8.15
C LYS A 72 17.54 11.24 6.80
N ARG A 73 18.08 12.43 6.52
CA ARG A 73 18.83 12.72 5.28
C ARG A 73 20.02 11.78 5.11
N GLU A 74 20.70 11.43 6.19
CA GLU A 74 21.83 10.51 6.18
C GLU A 74 21.43 9.10 5.73
N THR A 75 20.22 8.65 6.10
CA THR A 75 19.66 7.35 5.65
C THR A 75 19.30 7.39 4.16
N LEU A 76 18.74 8.51 3.69
CA LEU A 76 18.46 8.72 2.25
C LEU A 76 19.74 8.73 1.41
N GLU A 77 20.75 9.50 1.83
CA GLU A 77 21.98 9.70 1.03
C GLU A 77 22.99 8.53 1.17
N HIS A 78 22.78 7.62 2.12
CA HIS A 78 23.47 6.32 2.18
C HIS A 78 23.07 5.43 1.00
N ASP A 79 21.78 5.13 0.88
CA ASP A 79 21.20 4.23 -0.13
C ASP A 79 21.06 4.90 -1.50
N LEU A 80 20.48 6.11 -1.52
CA LEU A 80 20.00 6.80 -2.70
C LEU A 80 20.88 8.01 -3.03
N LYS A 81 20.55 8.67 -4.14
CA LYS A 81 21.12 9.93 -4.58
C LYS A 81 20.00 10.97 -4.66
N HIS A 82 20.19 12.13 -4.04
CA HIS A 82 19.35 13.29 -4.31
C HIS A 82 19.43 13.69 -5.81
N LEU A 83 18.29 13.81 -6.48
CA LEU A 83 18.19 14.19 -7.89
C LEU A 83 17.96 15.70 -8.03
N LYS A 84 16.83 16.18 -7.51
CA LYS A 84 16.39 17.58 -7.49
C LYS A 84 15.24 17.75 -6.50
N THR A 85 15.05 18.97 -6.01
CA THR A 85 13.78 19.41 -5.42
C THR A 85 12.77 19.71 -6.53
N VAL A 86 11.49 19.46 -6.29
CA VAL A 86 10.36 19.83 -7.16
C VAL A 86 9.20 20.34 -6.31
N THR A 87 8.35 21.22 -6.84
CA THR A 87 7.07 21.56 -6.19
C THR A 87 6.00 20.56 -6.62
N TYR A 88 5.37 19.90 -5.64
CA TYR A 88 4.23 19.01 -5.89
C TYR A 88 3.02 19.84 -6.33
N LYS A 89 2.33 19.42 -7.39
CA LYS A 89 1.14 20.10 -7.94
C LYS A 89 -0.16 19.36 -7.65
N GLN A 90 -0.22 18.07 -8.01
CA GLN A 90 -1.38 17.19 -7.77
C GLN A 90 -1.02 15.72 -7.97
N ALA A 91 -1.77 14.81 -7.36
CA ALA A 91 -1.75 13.38 -7.68
C ALA A 91 -2.31 13.13 -9.10
N ILE A 92 -1.87 12.02 -9.70
CA ILE A 92 -2.36 11.49 -10.99
C ILE A 92 -3.06 10.15 -10.78
N ASP A 93 -2.44 9.30 -9.97
CA ASP A 93 -2.98 8.07 -9.37
C ASP A 93 -2.39 7.97 -7.94
N ALA A 94 -2.83 7.02 -7.13
CA ALA A 94 -2.35 6.87 -5.76
C ALA A 94 -0.84 6.60 -5.59
N GLN A 95 -0.12 6.26 -6.66
CA GLN A 95 1.33 6.06 -6.67
C GLN A 95 2.07 7.13 -7.52
N ARG A 96 1.37 8.11 -8.10
CA ARG A 96 1.96 9.15 -8.96
C ARG A 96 1.54 10.56 -8.59
N PHE A 97 2.48 11.49 -8.67
CA PHE A 97 2.16 12.92 -8.68
C PHE A 97 2.81 13.68 -9.83
N LEU A 98 2.10 14.72 -10.25
CA LEU A 98 2.55 15.74 -11.19
C LEU A 98 3.23 16.86 -10.42
N THR A 99 4.33 17.38 -10.96
CA THR A 99 5.04 18.56 -10.45
C THR A 99 4.53 19.85 -11.10
N THR A 100 4.95 21.01 -10.59
CA THR A 100 4.74 22.31 -11.26
C THR A 100 5.35 22.34 -12.66
N ASP A 101 6.53 21.71 -12.80
CA ASP A 101 7.42 21.84 -13.95
C ASP A 101 7.08 20.86 -15.08
N GLY A 102 6.17 19.91 -14.81
CA GLY A 102 5.64 18.95 -15.77
C GLY A 102 6.21 17.53 -15.66
N ASP A 103 7.21 17.29 -14.80
CA ASP A 103 7.64 15.94 -14.47
C ASP A 103 6.50 15.16 -13.78
N ILE A 104 6.39 13.88 -14.11
CA ILE A 104 5.60 12.89 -13.36
C ILE A 104 6.57 12.09 -12.48
N VAL A 105 6.22 11.92 -11.20
CA VAL A 105 7.01 11.15 -10.23
C VAL A 105 6.22 9.92 -9.81
N TYR A 106 6.83 8.75 -9.95
CA TYR A 106 6.34 7.46 -9.46
C TYR A 106 6.94 7.17 -8.08
N LEU A 107 6.08 7.03 -7.06
CA LEU A 107 6.45 6.73 -5.68
C LEU A 107 6.91 5.27 -5.58
N GLU A 108 8.21 5.06 -5.70
CA GLU A 108 8.82 3.73 -5.78
C GLU A 108 8.65 2.89 -4.51
N GLY A 109 8.65 1.56 -4.67
CA GLY A 109 8.60 0.59 -3.57
C GLY A 109 7.20 0.30 -3.02
N LEU A 110 6.14 0.92 -3.56
CA LEU A 110 4.76 0.68 -3.14
C LEU A 110 3.99 -0.26 -4.08
N TYR A 111 2.94 -0.85 -3.51
CA TYR A 111 1.75 -1.32 -4.19
C TYR A 111 0.54 -0.66 -3.52
N VAL A 112 -0.19 0.15 -4.28
CA VAL A 112 -1.53 0.60 -3.88
C VAL A 112 -2.53 -0.33 -4.56
N PRO A 113 -3.38 -1.05 -3.82
CA PRO A 113 -4.44 -1.86 -4.42
C PRO A 113 -5.57 -0.97 -4.95
N ASP A 114 -6.00 -1.27 -6.17
CA ASP A 114 -7.21 -0.76 -6.79
C ASP A 114 -8.43 -1.42 -6.12
N THR A 115 -8.88 -0.84 -5.03
CA THR A 115 -10.18 -1.11 -4.41
C THR A 115 -11.04 0.14 -4.49
N GLN A 116 -12.36 -0.06 -4.41
CA GLN A 116 -13.40 0.88 -4.86
C GLN A 116 -13.19 2.36 -4.50
N ASP A 117 -12.64 2.67 -3.33
CA ASP A 117 -12.34 4.04 -2.90
C ASP A 117 -10.86 4.28 -2.52
N ASN A 118 -9.99 3.26 -2.49
CA ASN A 118 -8.64 3.41 -1.92
C ASN A 118 -7.71 4.28 -2.79
N ASP A 119 -7.78 4.18 -4.12
CA ASP A 119 -7.03 5.05 -5.03
C ASP A 119 -7.46 6.52 -4.86
N VAL A 120 -8.78 6.77 -4.85
CA VAL A 120 -9.39 8.09 -4.66
C VAL A 120 -9.01 8.70 -3.29
N ASN A 121 -9.11 7.91 -2.22
CA ASN A 121 -8.75 8.35 -0.86
C ASN A 121 -7.25 8.64 -0.73
N THR A 122 -6.39 7.84 -1.37
CA THR A 122 -4.94 8.08 -1.38
C THR A 122 -4.59 9.34 -2.17
N MET A 123 -5.22 9.57 -3.34
CA MET A 123 -5.05 10.81 -4.09
C MET A 123 -5.54 12.04 -3.32
N ALA A 124 -6.67 11.93 -2.60
CA ALA A 124 -7.17 13.00 -1.75
C ALA A 124 -6.17 13.33 -0.63
N PHE A 125 -5.69 12.33 0.11
CA PHE A 125 -4.67 12.47 1.16
C PHE A 125 -3.36 13.09 0.63
N LEU A 126 -2.86 12.62 -0.51
CA LEU A 126 -1.67 13.18 -1.14
C LEU A 126 -1.86 14.67 -1.51
N ASN A 127 -3.02 15.03 -2.06
CA ASN A 127 -3.34 16.39 -2.44
C ASN A 127 -3.58 17.32 -1.23
N GLU A 128 -4.20 16.83 -0.16
CA GLU A 128 -4.43 17.61 1.06
C GLU A 128 -3.11 17.96 1.75
N HIS A 129 -2.16 17.02 1.79
CA HIS A 129 -0.97 17.14 2.64
C HIS A 129 0.33 17.51 1.92
N PHE A 130 0.41 17.39 0.59
CA PHE A 130 1.62 17.71 -0.18
C PHE A 130 1.44 18.78 -1.24
N LYS A 131 0.22 19.26 -1.51
CA LYS A 131 0.01 20.33 -2.50
C LYS A 131 0.82 21.59 -2.18
N ASP A 132 1.45 22.13 -3.23
CA ASP A 132 2.29 23.33 -3.22
C ASP A 132 3.53 23.23 -2.29
N LYS A 133 3.86 22.04 -1.76
CA LYS A 133 5.10 21.78 -1.01
C LYS A 133 6.28 21.47 -1.92
N GLU A 134 7.47 21.86 -1.47
CA GLU A 134 8.76 21.45 -2.04
C GLU A 134 9.13 20.04 -1.55
N ILE A 135 9.36 19.14 -2.50
CA ILE A 135 9.69 17.73 -2.32
C ILE A 135 11.09 17.48 -2.90
N ASP A 136 12.03 17.07 -2.05
CA ASP A 136 13.33 16.54 -2.49
C ASP A 136 13.13 15.11 -3.04
N LEU A 137 13.57 14.86 -4.28
CA LEU A 137 13.47 13.56 -4.94
C LEU A 137 14.77 12.77 -4.78
N TYR A 138 14.66 11.58 -4.18
CA TYR A 138 15.78 10.65 -4.00
C TYR A 138 15.61 9.44 -4.91
N VAL A 139 16.59 9.21 -5.78
CA VAL A 139 16.59 8.15 -6.80
C VAL A 139 17.73 7.17 -6.60
N CYS A 140 17.64 5.98 -7.20
CA CYS A 140 18.66 4.96 -7.07
C CYS A 140 20.05 5.43 -7.53
N LYS A 141 21.06 4.95 -6.79
CA LYS A 141 22.45 5.42 -6.84
C LYS A 141 23.34 4.57 -7.77
N GLU A 142 23.00 3.29 -7.94
CA GLU A 142 23.83 2.33 -8.67
C GLU A 142 23.73 2.41 -10.20
N ARG A 143 24.84 2.07 -10.85
CA ARG A 143 25.04 2.14 -12.31
C ARG A 143 24.37 0.95 -13.03
N GLY A 144 23.06 1.04 -13.21
CA GLY A 144 22.25 0.05 -13.92
C GLY A 144 20.76 0.08 -13.54
N CYS A 145 20.45 0.61 -12.37
CA CYS A 145 19.08 0.94 -11.99
C CYS A 145 18.50 2.05 -12.89
N LYS A 146 17.21 1.96 -13.18
CA LYS A 146 16.48 2.91 -14.04
C LYS A 146 15.79 3.97 -13.18
N GLN A 147 16.29 5.20 -13.26
CA GLN A 147 15.71 6.37 -12.59
C GLN A 147 14.39 6.84 -13.24
N ASN A 148 14.04 6.32 -14.42
CA ASN A 148 12.77 6.54 -15.10
C ASN A 148 12.09 5.19 -15.42
N ASP A 149 10.77 5.21 -15.56
CA ASP A 149 9.96 4.05 -15.93
C ASP A 149 9.88 3.84 -17.47
N ARG A 150 8.90 3.04 -17.95
CA ARG A 150 8.68 2.80 -19.40
C ARG A 150 7.94 3.95 -20.09
N LEU A 151 7.20 4.77 -19.34
CA LEU A 151 6.47 5.94 -19.82
C LEU A 151 7.36 7.20 -19.78
N GLY A 152 8.32 7.23 -18.86
CA GLY A 152 9.25 8.34 -18.63
C GLY A 152 9.21 8.86 -17.19
N ASP A 153 8.26 8.38 -16.37
CA ASP A 153 8.02 8.85 -15.00
C ASP A 153 9.28 8.67 -14.14
N ILE A 154 9.64 9.67 -13.34
CA ILE A 154 10.78 9.61 -12.43
C ILE A 154 10.45 8.65 -11.29
N ARG A 155 11.17 7.54 -11.17
CA ARG A 155 11.09 6.62 -10.03
C ARG A 155 11.84 7.25 -8.86
N ALA A 156 11.16 7.57 -7.76
CA ALA A 156 11.78 8.24 -6.62
C ALA A 156 11.14 7.90 -5.27
N HIS A 157 11.90 8.12 -4.21
CA HIS A 157 11.38 8.41 -2.88
C HIS A 157 11.24 9.92 -2.72
N GLY A 158 10.05 10.38 -2.37
CA GLY A 158 9.76 11.80 -2.18
C GLY A 158 9.78 12.17 -0.69
N VAL A 159 10.49 13.23 -0.34
CA VAL A 159 10.63 13.72 1.04
C VAL A 159 10.41 15.22 1.07
N THR A 160 9.56 15.73 1.95
CA THR A 160 9.33 17.18 2.05
C THR A 160 10.58 17.91 2.52
N GLN A 161 10.93 19.03 1.89
CA GLN A 161 12.20 19.71 2.20
C GLN A 161 12.22 20.35 3.60
N LYS A 162 11.07 20.83 4.10
CA LYS A 162 10.98 21.60 5.35
C LYS A 162 10.84 20.75 6.62
N ASP A 163 10.01 19.71 6.56
CA ASP A 163 9.62 18.85 7.68
C ASP A 163 10.11 17.38 7.52
N HIS A 164 10.83 17.08 6.44
CA HIS A 164 11.50 15.80 6.15
C HIS A 164 10.58 14.57 6.22
N ILE A 165 9.29 14.75 5.96
CA ILE A 165 8.28 13.71 5.92
C ILE A 165 8.46 12.92 4.63
N TRP A 166 8.71 11.62 4.77
CA TRP A 166 8.85 10.70 3.66
C TRP A 166 7.48 10.19 3.20
N ILE A 167 7.10 10.50 1.96
CA ILE A 167 5.76 10.25 1.42
C ILE A 167 5.43 8.76 1.47
N GLN A 168 6.34 7.88 1.03
CA GLN A 168 6.09 6.42 1.08
C GLN A 168 5.98 5.89 2.52
N GLY A 169 6.82 6.37 3.44
CA GLY A 169 6.74 5.97 4.85
C GLY A 169 5.39 6.33 5.46
N LEU A 170 4.89 7.53 5.15
CA LEU A 170 3.57 7.99 5.58
C LEU A 170 2.46 7.11 4.97
N LEU A 171 2.47 6.86 3.66
CA LEU A 171 1.45 6.02 3.00
C LEU A 171 1.39 4.58 3.57
N LEU A 172 2.54 4.00 3.92
CA LEU A 172 2.63 2.67 4.54
C LEU A 172 2.08 2.65 5.98
N ARG A 173 2.45 3.66 6.80
CA ARG A 173 1.97 3.81 8.19
C ARG A 173 0.48 4.09 8.26
N SER A 174 -0.01 4.94 7.36
CA SER A 174 -1.43 5.22 7.14
C SER A 174 -2.22 4.01 6.62
N GLY A 175 -1.53 3.01 6.06
CA GLY A 175 -2.16 1.84 5.45
C GLY A 175 -2.88 2.13 4.13
N PHE A 176 -2.51 3.18 3.40
CA PHE A 176 -2.99 3.42 2.01
C PHE A 176 -2.32 2.47 1.01
N ALA A 177 -1.11 2.01 1.33
CA ALA A 177 -0.28 1.17 0.48
C ALA A 177 0.27 -0.04 1.25
N GLN A 178 0.65 -1.07 0.50
CA GLN A 178 1.54 -2.14 0.94
C GLN A 178 2.94 -1.91 0.34
N MET A 179 3.97 -2.41 0.99
CA MET A 179 5.35 -2.37 0.50
C MET A 179 5.55 -3.46 -0.55
N ARG A 180 5.98 -3.06 -1.76
CA ARG A 180 6.33 -3.93 -2.88
C ARG A 180 7.73 -3.60 -3.39
N THR A 181 8.66 -4.43 -3.00
CA THR A 181 10.08 -4.37 -3.38
C THR A 181 10.32 -4.74 -4.85
N ARG A 182 11.51 -4.42 -5.39
CA ARG A 182 11.94 -4.79 -6.75
C ARG A 182 13.39 -5.28 -6.75
N LYS A 183 13.71 -6.26 -7.62
CA LYS A 183 15.09 -6.75 -7.83
C LYS A 183 16.10 -5.65 -8.20
N ASP A 184 15.65 -4.62 -8.92
CA ASP A 184 16.48 -3.47 -9.36
C ASP A 184 16.38 -2.23 -8.45
N TRP A 185 15.65 -2.32 -7.33
CA TRP A 185 15.50 -1.24 -6.34
C TRP A 185 15.54 -1.76 -4.88
N PRO A 186 16.68 -2.30 -4.41
CA PRO A 186 16.82 -2.88 -3.07
C PRO A 186 17.12 -1.83 -1.97
N TYR A 187 16.49 -0.66 -2.02
CA TYR A 187 16.79 0.50 -1.16
C TYR A 187 15.70 0.78 -0.13
N LEU A 188 16.06 1.37 1.02
CA LEU A 188 15.20 1.73 2.15
C LEU A 188 14.31 0.60 2.70
N ILE A 189 14.67 -0.66 2.40
CA ILE A 189 13.88 -1.87 2.64
C ILE A 189 13.42 -1.96 4.10
N ASP A 190 14.33 -1.86 5.06
CA ASP A 190 14.03 -1.95 6.49
C ASP A 190 13.15 -0.79 6.98
N ALA A 191 13.32 0.41 6.40
CA ALA A 191 12.50 1.58 6.73
C ALA A 191 11.08 1.46 6.15
N MET A 192 10.90 0.80 5.01
CA MET A 192 9.58 0.46 4.46
C MET A 192 8.91 -0.64 5.31
N TYR A 193 9.67 -1.65 5.76
CA TYR A 193 9.14 -2.70 6.65
C TYR A 193 8.63 -2.12 7.97
N GLU A 194 9.43 -1.34 8.70
CA GLU A 194 9.01 -0.76 9.98
C GLU A 194 7.88 0.29 9.81
N ALA A 195 7.76 0.93 8.64
CA ALA A 195 6.62 1.77 8.31
C ALA A 195 5.32 0.96 8.10
N GLU A 196 5.37 -0.09 7.28
CA GLU A 196 4.23 -0.96 6.99
C GLU A 196 3.74 -1.72 8.24
N LYS A 197 4.67 -2.26 9.02
CA LYS A 197 4.45 -2.98 10.28
C LYS A 197 3.70 -2.14 11.33
N ILE A 198 3.89 -0.82 11.32
CA ILE A 198 3.12 0.10 12.17
C ILE A 198 1.69 0.27 11.65
N GLY A 199 1.48 0.40 10.34
CA GLY A 199 0.14 0.38 9.74
C GLY A 199 -0.61 -0.93 10.00
N GLN A 200 0.09 -2.07 9.98
CA GLN A 200 -0.43 -3.40 10.36
C GLN A 200 -0.83 -3.46 11.85
N SER A 201 0.06 -3.00 12.74
CA SER A 201 -0.15 -3.04 14.20
C SER A 201 -1.34 -2.16 14.63
N ASP A 202 -1.44 -0.97 14.05
CA ASP A 202 -2.51 -0.01 14.28
C ASP A 202 -3.77 -0.27 13.44
N LYS A 203 -3.82 -1.38 12.69
CA LYS A 203 -4.91 -1.78 11.77
C LYS A 203 -5.43 -0.62 10.91
N SER A 204 -4.52 0.16 10.32
CA SER A 204 -4.86 1.39 9.60
C SER A 204 -5.11 1.15 8.11
N GLY A 205 -6.01 1.94 7.53
CA GLY A 205 -6.36 1.86 6.10
C GLY A 205 -6.74 0.44 5.68
N LEU A 206 -6.03 -0.11 4.70
CA LEU A 206 -6.18 -1.48 4.20
C LEU A 206 -6.13 -2.53 5.33
N TRP A 207 -5.22 -2.36 6.31
CA TRP A 207 -5.02 -3.27 7.43
C TRP A 207 -6.17 -3.30 8.46
N SER A 208 -7.18 -2.42 8.31
CA SER A 208 -8.44 -2.51 9.04
C SER A 208 -9.37 -3.63 8.52
N THR A 209 -9.09 -4.16 7.32
CA THR A 209 -9.98 -5.09 6.61
C THR A 209 -9.36 -6.47 6.42
N ASP A 210 -10.18 -7.52 6.49
CA ASP A 210 -9.71 -8.91 6.39
C ASP A 210 -9.04 -9.21 5.03
N GLY A 211 -9.46 -8.52 3.96
CA GLY A 211 -8.94 -8.70 2.59
C GLY A 211 -7.48 -8.32 2.38
N PHE A 212 -6.88 -7.56 3.31
CA PHE A 212 -5.44 -7.23 3.30
C PHE A 212 -4.70 -7.77 4.53
N SER A 213 -5.31 -8.67 5.28
CA SER A 213 -4.65 -9.37 6.39
C SER A 213 -3.48 -10.25 5.89
N ILE A 214 -2.55 -10.56 6.80
CA ILE A 214 -1.47 -11.52 6.52
C ILE A 214 -2.09 -12.92 6.53
N LEU A 215 -2.00 -13.62 5.40
CA LEU A 215 -2.63 -14.93 5.19
C LEU A 215 -1.78 -16.05 5.81
N ASP A 216 -2.41 -17.04 6.47
CA ASP A 216 -1.72 -18.26 6.86
C ASP A 216 -1.53 -19.16 5.62
N ALA A 217 -0.28 -19.56 5.37
CA ALA A 217 0.10 -20.49 4.30
C ALA A 217 -0.66 -21.84 4.33
N LYS A 218 -1.29 -22.19 5.46
CA LYS A 218 -2.14 -23.39 5.62
C LYS A 218 -3.61 -23.19 5.27
N THR A 219 -4.09 -21.95 5.17
CA THR A 219 -5.53 -21.65 4.98
C THR A 219 -5.82 -20.88 3.68
N ILE A 220 -4.79 -20.32 3.04
CA ILE A 220 -4.90 -19.71 1.70
C ILE A 220 -5.41 -20.73 0.67
N THR A 221 -6.43 -20.34 -0.11
CA THR A 221 -7.16 -21.23 -1.02
C THR A 221 -6.68 -21.14 -2.47
N ASP A 222 -7.03 -22.16 -3.26
CA ASP A 222 -6.87 -22.21 -4.72
C ASP A 222 -7.66 -21.13 -5.48
N THR A 223 -8.61 -20.46 -4.81
CA THR A 223 -9.37 -19.31 -5.30
C THR A 223 -8.73 -17.95 -5.03
N HIS A 224 -7.75 -17.84 -4.12
CA HIS A 224 -7.15 -16.55 -3.74
C HIS A 224 -6.27 -15.97 -4.86
N ARG A 225 -6.41 -14.67 -5.17
CA ARG A 225 -5.66 -13.99 -6.25
C ARG A 225 -5.27 -12.58 -5.84
N GLY A 226 -4.16 -12.10 -6.39
CA GLY A 226 -3.68 -10.72 -6.22
C GLY A 226 -2.33 -10.64 -5.51
N TYR A 227 -1.87 -9.41 -5.25
CA TYR A 227 -0.70 -9.19 -4.41
C TYR A 227 -1.10 -9.42 -2.95
N SER A 228 -0.29 -10.17 -2.20
CA SER A 228 -0.60 -10.55 -0.82
C SER A 228 0.66 -10.81 -0.01
N ILE A 229 0.50 -10.79 1.31
CA ILE A 229 1.50 -11.24 2.28
C ILE A 229 1.03 -12.57 2.85
N VAL A 230 1.86 -13.62 2.73
CA VAL A 230 1.57 -14.96 3.22
C VAL A 230 2.64 -15.36 4.24
N GLU A 231 2.23 -15.88 5.39
CA GLU A 231 3.10 -16.26 6.50
C GLU A 231 2.84 -17.71 6.92
N GLY A 232 3.90 -18.44 7.27
CA GLY A 232 3.77 -19.80 7.76
C GLY A 232 5.09 -20.43 8.20
N ARG A 233 5.05 -21.69 8.62
CA ARG A 233 6.26 -22.48 8.88
C ARG A 233 6.52 -23.41 7.69
N VAL A 234 7.72 -23.36 7.13
CA VAL A 234 8.13 -24.24 6.02
C VAL A 234 8.07 -25.69 6.49
N TYR A 235 7.24 -26.50 5.85
CA TYR A 235 7.09 -27.92 6.13
C TYR A 235 8.24 -28.73 5.50
N SER A 236 8.56 -28.46 4.24
CA SER A 236 9.66 -29.13 3.53
C SER A 236 10.31 -28.22 2.49
N VAL A 237 11.57 -28.50 2.17
CA VAL A 237 12.33 -27.82 1.12
C VAL A 237 12.77 -28.85 0.08
N ALA A 238 12.50 -28.58 -1.18
CA ALA A 238 12.89 -29.43 -2.31
C ALA A 238 13.64 -28.63 -3.37
N MET A 239 14.52 -29.29 -4.13
CA MET A 239 15.16 -28.72 -5.32
C MET A 239 14.77 -29.55 -6.55
N VAL A 240 14.16 -28.91 -7.54
CA VAL A 240 13.69 -29.52 -8.79
C VAL A 240 14.00 -28.54 -9.93
N ASP A 241 14.54 -29.03 -11.04
CA ASP A 241 14.88 -28.23 -12.23
C ASP A 241 15.64 -26.92 -11.93
N ASN A 242 16.58 -27.00 -10.98
CA ASN A 242 17.42 -25.90 -10.48
C ASN A 242 16.65 -24.75 -9.77
N LYS A 243 15.33 -24.86 -9.61
CA LYS A 243 14.49 -24.08 -8.70
C LYS A 243 14.45 -24.73 -7.32
N VAL A 244 14.15 -23.93 -6.29
CA VAL A 244 13.91 -24.41 -4.92
C VAL A 244 12.46 -24.13 -4.54
N TYR A 245 11.82 -25.11 -3.91
CA TYR A 245 10.41 -25.10 -3.52
C TYR A 245 10.33 -25.18 -2.00
N LEU A 246 9.74 -24.16 -1.38
CA LEU A 246 9.47 -24.12 0.06
C LEU A 246 7.98 -24.43 0.25
N ASN A 247 7.66 -25.67 0.62
CA ASN A 247 6.28 -26.14 0.78
C ASN A 247 5.84 -25.90 2.23
N PHE A 248 4.61 -25.43 2.46
CA PHE A 248 4.10 -25.08 3.79
C PHE A 248 3.18 -26.14 4.43
N ALA A 249 2.84 -27.18 3.68
CA ALA A 249 2.24 -28.43 4.16
C ALA A 249 2.70 -29.61 3.27
N ASP A 250 2.10 -30.80 3.42
CA ASP A 250 2.59 -32.05 2.83
C ASP A 250 2.21 -32.24 1.35
N ASN A 251 1.14 -31.61 0.88
CA ASN A 251 0.59 -31.79 -0.46
C ASN A 251 0.74 -30.52 -1.30
N TRP A 252 1.97 -30.27 -1.77
CA TRP A 252 2.36 -29.18 -2.66
C TRP A 252 1.46 -29.00 -3.91
N ARG A 253 0.64 -30.00 -4.29
CA ARG A 253 -0.35 -29.91 -5.39
C ARG A 253 -1.64 -29.14 -5.04
N LYS A 254 -1.77 -28.69 -3.79
CA LYS A 254 -2.92 -27.95 -3.24
C LYS A 254 -2.52 -26.87 -2.27
N ASP A 255 -1.45 -27.11 -1.51
CA ASP A 255 -1.02 -26.27 -0.40
C ASP A 255 -0.09 -25.14 -0.86
N PHE A 256 0.10 -24.13 0.00
CA PHE A 256 0.94 -22.98 -0.35
C PHE A 256 2.42 -23.36 -0.56
N THR A 257 3.01 -22.82 -1.61
CA THR A 257 4.41 -23.04 -1.99
C THR A 257 5.08 -21.73 -2.41
N ILE A 258 6.29 -21.47 -1.88
CA ILE A 258 7.18 -20.44 -2.44
C ILE A 258 8.13 -21.10 -3.43
N VAL A 259 8.25 -20.50 -4.62
CA VAL A 259 9.25 -20.90 -5.62
C VAL A 259 10.37 -19.88 -5.65
N VAL A 260 11.60 -20.36 -5.49
CA VAL A 260 12.85 -19.60 -5.52
C VAL A 260 13.61 -19.97 -6.80
N PRO A 261 13.63 -19.11 -7.83
CA PRO A 261 14.34 -19.36 -9.08
C PRO A 261 15.85 -19.49 -8.93
N SER A 262 16.50 -20.08 -9.93
CA SER A 262 17.92 -20.45 -9.83
C SER A 262 18.86 -19.26 -9.64
N ASP A 263 18.51 -18.07 -10.12
CA ASP A 263 19.27 -16.82 -9.96
C ASP A 263 19.07 -16.23 -8.56
N VAL A 264 17.83 -16.15 -8.07
CA VAL A 264 17.55 -15.74 -6.68
C VAL A 264 18.24 -16.67 -5.69
N ARG A 265 18.27 -17.98 -5.97
CA ARG A 265 19.03 -18.97 -5.20
C ARG A 265 20.55 -18.70 -5.21
N ARG A 266 21.11 -18.21 -6.33
CA ARG A 266 22.52 -17.78 -6.39
C ARG A 266 22.75 -16.49 -5.60
N ASP A 267 21.80 -15.56 -5.61
CA ASP A 267 21.85 -14.34 -4.79
C ASP A 267 21.86 -14.71 -3.29
N TYR A 268 20.97 -15.62 -2.83
CA TYR A 268 21.01 -16.17 -1.47
C TYR A 268 22.38 -16.74 -1.09
N SER A 269 22.97 -17.59 -1.94
CA SER A 269 24.32 -18.14 -1.73
C SER A 269 25.43 -17.08 -1.74
N LYS A 270 25.33 -16.05 -2.60
CA LYS A 270 26.29 -14.94 -2.71
C LYS A 270 26.37 -14.12 -1.43
N TYR A 271 25.24 -13.92 -0.75
CA TYR A 271 25.17 -13.18 0.52
C TYR A 271 25.23 -14.10 1.76
N GLY A 272 25.58 -15.38 1.60
CA GLY A 272 25.80 -16.32 2.71
C GLY A 272 24.54 -16.78 3.43
N VAL A 273 23.35 -16.60 2.86
CA VAL A 273 22.06 -16.95 3.48
C VAL A 273 21.59 -18.31 2.96
N ASP A 274 21.48 -19.29 3.86
CA ASP A 274 21.03 -20.63 3.50
C ASP A 274 19.50 -20.74 3.40
N ILE A 275 19.00 -20.58 2.18
CA ILE A 275 17.58 -20.81 1.84
C ILE A 275 17.19 -22.30 1.78
N MET A 276 18.16 -23.23 1.73
CA MET A 276 17.86 -24.68 1.80
C MET A 276 17.59 -25.10 3.25
N GLY A 277 18.32 -24.54 4.21
CA GLY A 277 18.15 -24.71 5.65
C GLY A 277 16.90 -24.05 6.24
N SER A 278 15.99 -23.50 5.43
CA SER A 278 14.75 -22.87 5.91
C SER A 278 13.68 -23.87 6.37
N GLY A 279 13.89 -25.19 6.20
CA GLY A 279 12.98 -26.22 6.67
C GLY A 279 12.68 -26.11 8.17
N GLY A 280 11.39 -26.12 8.54
CA GLY A 280 10.94 -25.93 9.92
C GLY A 280 11.02 -24.49 10.45
N LYS A 281 11.57 -23.54 9.69
CA LYS A 281 11.62 -22.11 10.07
C LYS A 281 10.33 -21.40 9.68
N LYS A 282 10.01 -20.30 10.37
CA LYS A 282 8.84 -19.47 10.06
C LYS A 282 9.25 -18.36 9.10
N LEU A 283 8.60 -18.30 7.95
CA LEU A 283 8.84 -17.31 6.90
C LEU A 283 7.55 -16.56 6.61
N ARG A 284 7.71 -15.34 6.11
CA ARG A 284 6.66 -14.55 5.48
C ARG A 284 7.15 -14.12 4.11
N VAL A 285 6.26 -14.10 3.13
CA VAL A 285 6.56 -13.74 1.75
C VAL A 285 5.56 -12.72 1.23
N ARG A 286 6.02 -11.78 0.41
CA ARG A 286 5.18 -10.79 -0.27
C ARG A 286 5.30 -10.90 -1.78
N GLY A 287 4.18 -11.02 -2.48
CA GLY A 287 4.17 -11.29 -3.92
C GLY A 287 2.77 -11.49 -4.50
N TRP A 288 2.71 -11.73 -5.80
CA TRP A 288 1.47 -12.09 -6.49
C TRP A 288 1.18 -13.57 -6.29
N VAL A 289 0.03 -13.90 -5.69
CA VAL A 289 -0.45 -15.28 -5.57
C VAL A 289 -1.03 -15.70 -6.92
N ASP A 290 -0.35 -16.64 -7.56
CA ASP A 290 -0.79 -17.36 -8.76
C ASP A 290 -1.16 -18.81 -8.39
N TYR A 291 -1.61 -19.62 -9.35
CA TYR A 291 -1.99 -21.02 -9.12
C TYR A 291 -1.29 -21.98 -10.09
N TYR A 292 -0.35 -22.77 -9.57
CA TYR A 292 0.38 -23.79 -10.34
C TYR A 292 0.37 -25.14 -9.60
N ASN A 293 -0.79 -25.82 -9.62
CA ASN A 293 -1.07 -26.95 -8.72
C ASN A 293 -1.01 -26.50 -7.24
N GLY A 294 -1.78 -25.48 -6.86
CA GLY A 294 -1.73 -24.89 -5.52
C GLY A 294 -1.38 -23.40 -5.55
N PRO A 295 -1.78 -22.63 -4.52
CA PRO A 295 -1.48 -21.20 -4.43
C PRO A 295 0.04 -21.01 -4.28
N THR A 296 0.63 -20.20 -5.16
CA THR A 296 2.07 -20.12 -5.34
C THR A 296 2.52 -18.66 -5.39
N ILE A 297 3.66 -18.35 -4.76
CA ILE A 297 4.42 -17.13 -5.04
C ILE A 297 5.80 -17.54 -5.57
N GLU A 298 6.10 -17.22 -6.82
CA GLU A 298 7.47 -17.24 -7.35
C GLU A 298 8.12 -15.87 -7.09
N ILE A 299 9.28 -15.86 -6.43
CA ILE A 299 10.01 -14.63 -6.10
C ILE A 299 11.07 -14.30 -7.17
N ASP A 300 11.32 -13.03 -7.45
CA ASP A 300 12.40 -12.58 -8.33
C ASP A 300 13.60 -11.97 -7.59
N HIS A 301 13.48 -11.73 -6.27
CA HIS A 301 14.59 -11.28 -5.41
C HIS A 301 14.40 -11.65 -3.92
N MET A 302 15.49 -11.61 -3.15
CA MET A 302 15.53 -12.08 -1.76
C MET A 302 14.63 -11.28 -0.82
N GLN A 303 14.51 -9.97 -1.03
CA GLN A 303 13.74 -9.02 -0.20
C GLN A 303 12.21 -9.23 -0.31
N GLN A 304 11.74 -10.26 -1.02
CA GLN A 304 10.37 -10.72 -0.90
C GLN A 304 10.13 -11.66 0.28
N ILE A 305 11.17 -12.23 0.90
CA ILE A 305 11.05 -13.12 2.07
C ILE A 305 11.57 -12.45 3.34
N GLU A 306 10.70 -12.34 4.32
CA GLU A 306 10.99 -12.00 5.71
C GLU A 306 11.20 -13.29 6.52
N TRP A 307 12.28 -13.36 7.29
CA TRP A 307 12.47 -14.43 8.27
C TRP A 307 11.76 -14.05 9.57
N VAL A 308 10.61 -14.69 9.83
CA VAL A 308 9.78 -14.35 10.99
C VAL A 308 10.34 -15.05 12.22
N ASN A 309 11.02 -14.27 13.06
CA ASN A 309 11.59 -14.74 14.33
C ASN A 309 10.48 -15.17 15.31
N GLY A 310 10.07 -16.43 15.20
CA GLY A 310 9.51 -17.18 16.33
C GLY A 310 10.61 -17.47 17.37
N GLU A 311 10.19 -17.72 18.61
CA GLU A 311 11.07 -17.93 19.76
C GLU A 311 12.09 -19.06 19.55
N ASP A 312 13.35 -18.71 19.24
CA ASP A 312 14.53 -19.61 19.26
C ASP A 312 15.86 -18.82 19.34
N ASN A 313 15.82 -17.51 19.62
CA ASN A 313 17.00 -16.64 19.57
C ASN A 313 17.69 -16.49 20.94
N LYS A 314 18.38 -17.55 21.39
CA LYS A 314 19.24 -17.54 22.60
C LYS A 314 20.70 -17.92 22.35
N ASP A 315 21.00 -18.64 21.27
CA ASP A 315 22.31 -19.31 21.10
C ASP A 315 23.23 -18.67 20.04
N ILE A 316 22.84 -17.55 19.42
CA ILE A 316 23.64 -16.87 18.38
C ILE A 316 24.62 -15.84 18.95
N GLU A 317 24.36 -15.26 20.14
CA GLU A 317 25.34 -14.37 20.82
C GLU A 317 26.53 -15.11 21.44
N ASN A 318 26.55 -16.45 21.42
CA ASN A 318 27.54 -17.28 22.11
C ASN A 318 28.56 -17.99 21.20
N ASN A 319 28.92 -17.41 20.04
CA ASN A 319 30.09 -17.89 19.28
C ASN A 319 30.86 -16.79 18.49
N LYS A 320 31.70 -16.06 19.24
CA LYS A 320 33.03 -15.54 18.87
C LYS A 320 33.21 -14.84 17.52
#